data_AF-A0A0C2R9B7-F1
#
_entry.id   AF-A0A0C2R9B7-F1
#
_cell.length_a   1.000
_cell.length_b   1.000
_cell.length_c   1.000
_cell.angle_alpha   90.00
_cell.angle_beta   90.00
_cell.angle_gamma   90.00
#
_symmetry.space_group_name_H-M   'P 1'
#
loop_
_entity.id
_entity.type
_entity.pdbx_description
1 polymer ?
#
loop_
_entity_poly.entity_id
_entity_poly.type
_entity_poly.pdbx_seq_one_letter_code
_entity_poly.pdbx_strand_id
1 'polypeptide(L)'
;MYKNVPHSTLKKGYVEFLASKVQSNDVQSVTEWVEESLVNDNPKVDNARKYAFYEAEKIVLSGYIDCGFNEKFDKLLNAIDNEKFDQEFKEHPNYPKLKANECRVLAGAIIESKKALEEDNTMHKKLGDLLSSKYQTLKDINYDVSQIKTIDTALQIVHYETSTLGSTSDSTDY
;
A
#
# COMPACT_ATOMS: atom_id res chain seq x y z
N MET A 1 7.24 -6.14 -29.83
CA MET A 1 6.57 -4.99 -29.16
C MET A 1 5.12 -5.35 -28.96
N TYR A 2 4.69 -5.74 -27.74
CA TYR A 2 3.26 -5.95 -27.44
C TYR A 2 2.58 -4.60 -27.25
N LYS A 3 2.26 -3.93 -28.36
CA LYS A 3 1.43 -2.73 -28.37
C LYS A 3 -0.03 -3.21 -28.29
N ASN A 4 -0.72 -2.81 -27.23
CA ASN A 4 -2.17 -2.97 -27.00
C ASN A 4 -2.62 -4.18 -26.16
N VAL A 5 -1.91 -4.54 -25.09
CA VAL A 5 -2.54 -5.35 -24.03
C VAL A 5 -3.52 -4.44 -23.27
N PRO A 6 -4.81 -4.80 -23.13
CA PRO A 6 -5.77 -3.99 -22.38
C PRO A 6 -5.32 -3.79 -20.93
N HIS A 7 -5.54 -2.59 -20.38
CA HIS A 7 -5.17 -2.25 -18.99
C HIS A 7 -5.76 -3.24 -17.97
N SER A 8 -7.02 -3.66 -18.17
CA SER A 8 -7.67 -4.68 -17.33
C SER A 8 -6.94 -6.02 -17.35
N THR A 9 -6.37 -6.41 -18.49
CA THR A 9 -5.60 -7.64 -18.64
C THR A 9 -4.24 -7.52 -17.96
N LEU A 10 -3.55 -6.39 -18.11
CA LEU A 10 -2.30 -6.11 -17.40
C LEU A 10 -2.51 -6.17 -15.88
N LYS A 11 -3.54 -5.48 -15.38
CA LYS A 11 -3.88 -5.47 -13.97
C LYS A 11 -4.14 -6.88 -13.44
N LYS A 12 -4.96 -7.68 -14.13
CA LYS A 12 -5.25 -9.05 -13.73
C LYS A 12 -3.96 -9.90 -13.69
N GLY A 13 -3.10 -9.77 -14.70
CA GLY A 13 -1.81 -10.45 -14.74
C GLY A 13 -0.92 -10.07 -13.56
N TYR A 14 -0.87 -8.80 -13.17
CA TYR A 14 -0.12 -8.36 -12.00
C TYR A 14 -0.74 -8.84 -10.68
N VAL A 15 -2.07 -8.91 -10.56
CA VAL A 15 -2.73 -9.49 -9.38
C VAL A 15 -2.32 -10.95 -9.21
N GLU A 16 -2.38 -11.73 -10.29
CA GLU A 16 -1.97 -13.14 -10.29
C GLU A 16 -0.47 -13.29 -9.99
N PHE A 17 0.38 -12.44 -10.57
CA PHE A 17 1.81 -12.40 -10.29
C PHE A 17 2.07 -12.13 -8.80
N LEU A 18 1.57 -11.03 -8.23
CA LEU A 18 1.84 -10.66 -6.84
C LEU A 18 1.33 -11.73 -5.86
N ALA A 19 0.09 -12.18 -6.03
CA ALA A 19 -0.51 -13.17 -5.15
C ALA A 19 0.21 -14.52 -5.22
N SER A 20 0.61 -14.97 -6.43
CA SER A 20 1.32 -16.23 -6.60
C SER A 20 2.73 -16.19 -6.01
N LYS A 21 3.46 -15.08 -6.16
CA LYS A 21 4.81 -14.91 -5.60
C LYS A 21 4.82 -14.89 -4.08
N VAL A 22 3.84 -14.23 -3.47
CA VAL A 22 3.65 -14.29 -2.01
C VAL A 22 3.31 -15.72 -1.57
N GLN A 23 2.41 -16.40 -2.27
CA GLN A 23 1.97 -17.76 -1.94
C GLN A 23 3.10 -18.80 -2.08
N SER A 24 3.97 -18.67 -3.08
CA SER A 24 5.12 -19.55 -3.30
C SER A 24 6.37 -19.12 -2.54
N ASN A 25 6.28 -18.08 -1.70
CA ASN A 25 7.39 -17.50 -0.94
C ASN A 25 8.57 -17.04 -1.83
N ASP A 26 8.28 -16.63 -3.07
CA ASP A 26 9.21 -16.08 -4.05
C ASP A 26 9.00 -14.56 -4.17
N VAL A 27 9.05 -13.88 -3.03
CA VAL A 27 8.85 -12.42 -2.95
C VAL A 27 10.02 -11.65 -3.55
N GLN A 28 11.18 -12.28 -3.69
CA GLN A 28 12.35 -11.71 -4.35
C GLN A 28 12.07 -11.31 -5.80
N SER A 29 11.30 -12.13 -6.54
CA SER A 29 10.85 -11.79 -7.89
C SER A 29 10.01 -10.49 -7.94
N VAL A 30 9.28 -10.17 -6.87
CA VAL A 30 8.52 -8.92 -6.77
C VAL A 30 9.46 -7.74 -6.55
N THR A 31 10.40 -7.88 -5.61
CA THR A 31 11.43 -6.86 -5.33
C THR A 31 12.24 -6.52 -6.58
N GLU A 32 12.68 -7.54 -7.33
CA GLU A 32 13.43 -7.36 -8.58
C GLU A 32 12.60 -6.63 -9.64
N TRP A 33 11.31 -6.98 -9.77
CA TRP A 33 10.43 -6.30 -10.71
C TRP A 33 10.28 -4.81 -10.36
N VAL A 34 10.10 -4.49 -9.07
CA VAL A 34 9.97 -3.10 -8.58
C VAL A 34 11.27 -2.33 -8.83
N GLU A 35 12.41 -2.93 -8.51
CA GLU A 35 13.72 -2.34 -8.74
C GLU A 35 13.96 -2.04 -10.22
N GLU A 36 13.74 -3.00 -11.10
CA GLU A 36 13.95 -2.79 -12.54
C GLU A 36 12.94 -1.79 -13.12
N SER A 37 11.67 -1.91 -12.75
CA SER A 37 10.58 -1.22 -13.46
C SER A 37 10.26 0.16 -12.89
N LEU A 38 10.33 0.32 -11.57
CA LEU A 38 9.89 1.53 -10.87
C LEU A 38 11.07 2.36 -10.37
N VAL A 39 12.09 1.71 -9.79
CA VAL A 39 13.28 2.38 -9.24
C VAL A 39 14.22 2.77 -10.40
N ASN A 40 14.72 1.81 -11.16
CA ASN A 40 15.62 2.03 -12.29
C ASN A 40 14.92 2.62 -13.54
N ASP A 41 13.61 2.85 -13.45
CA ASP A 41 12.78 3.47 -14.48
C ASP A 41 12.98 2.86 -15.89
N ASN A 42 12.97 1.52 -15.98
CA ASN A 42 13.26 0.81 -17.22
C ASN A 42 12.38 1.32 -18.39
N PRO A 43 12.99 1.86 -19.47
CA PRO A 43 12.26 2.46 -20.59
C PRO A 43 11.44 1.46 -21.40
N LYS A 44 11.65 0.15 -21.19
CA LYS A 44 10.84 -0.91 -21.79
C LYS A 44 9.50 -1.12 -21.07
N VAL A 45 9.34 -0.59 -19.85
CA VAL A 45 8.11 -0.63 -19.07
C VAL A 45 7.43 0.72 -19.19
N ASP A 46 6.34 0.76 -19.96
CA ASP A 46 5.56 1.98 -20.13
C ASP A 46 4.74 2.33 -18.89
N ASN A 47 4.25 3.58 -18.83
CA ASN A 47 3.45 4.06 -17.71
C ASN A 47 2.17 3.22 -17.50
N ALA A 48 1.56 2.70 -18.56
CA ALA A 48 0.37 1.86 -18.45
C ALA A 48 0.64 0.60 -17.61
N ARG A 49 1.77 -0.08 -17.82
CA ARG A 49 2.17 -1.23 -16.99
C ARG A 49 2.46 -0.84 -15.55
N LYS A 50 3.15 0.28 -15.31
CA LYS A 50 3.42 0.78 -13.95
C LYS A 50 2.12 1.08 -13.20
N TYR A 51 1.17 1.76 -13.85
CA TYR A 51 -0.14 2.02 -13.27
C TYR A 51 -0.93 0.73 -13.01
N ALA A 52 -0.92 -0.22 -13.94
CA ALA A 52 -1.57 -1.51 -13.75
C ALA A 52 -0.97 -2.30 -12.58
N PHE A 53 0.34 -2.19 -12.35
CA PHE A 53 1.02 -2.78 -11.20
C PHE A 53 0.54 -2.16 -9.88
N TYR A 54 0.52 -0.83 -9.75
CA TYR A 54 0.02 -0.16 -8.53
C TYR A 54 -1.45 -0.47 -8.24
N GLU A 55 -2.29 -0.59 -9.27
CA GLU A 55 -3.69 -1.01 -9.08
C GLU A 55 -3.79 -2.47 -8.63
N ALA A 56 -2.93 -3.35 -9.15
CA ALA A 56 -2.88 -4.74 -8.73
C ALA A 56 -2.36 -4.89 -7.29
N GLU A 57 -1.32 -4.16 -6.92
CA GLU A 57 -0.81 -4.10 -5.55
C GLU A 57 -1.92 -3.70 -4.58
N LYS A 58 -2.65 -2.62 -4.88
CA LYS A 58 -3.78 -2.18 -4.07
C LYS A 58 -4.82 -3.28 -3.86
N ILE A 59 -5.20 -3.98 -4.95
CA ILE A 59 -6.20 -5.07 -4.91
C ILE A 59 -5.71 -6.25 -4.05
N VAL A 60 -4.42 -6.60 -4.15
CA VAL A 60 -3.88 -7.72 -3.39
C VAL A 60 -3.74 -7.35 -1.91
N LEU A 61 -3.28 -6.14 -1.61
CA LEU A 61 -3.21 -5.64 -0.23
C LEU A 61 -4.59 -5.55 0.41
N SER A 62 -5.60 -5.01 -0.29
CA SER A 62 -6.97 -4.97 0.25
C SER A 62 -7.52 -6.36 0.51
N GLY A 63 -7.34 -7.29 -0.42
CA GLY A 63 -7.74 -8.69 -0.21
C GLY A 63 -7.04 -9.36 0.99
N TYR A 64 -5.79 -9.01 1.29
CA TYR A 64 -5.10 -9.50 2.49
C TYR A 64 -5.60 -8.84 3.78
N ILE A 65 -5.99 -7.56 3.73
CA ILE A 65 -6.65 -6.88 4.85
C ILE A 65 -8.00 -7.53 5.12
N ASP A 66 -8.85 -7.68 4.09
CA ASP A 66 -10.20 -8.26 4.21
C ASP A 66 -10.19 -9.67 4.80
N CYS A 67 -9.14 -10.45 4.53
CA CYS A 67 -9.00 -11.82 5.03
C CYS A 67 -8.18 -11.92 6.34
N GLY A 68 -7.69 -10.81 6.89
CA GLY A 68 -6.81 -10.81 8.07
C GLY A 68 -5.47 -11.51 7.86
N PHE A 69 -4.97 -11.60 6.63
CA PHE A 69 -3.73 -12.31 6.27
C PHE A 69 -2.47 -11.47 6.53
N ASN A 70 -2.22 -11.15 7.80
CA ASN A 70 -1.11 -10.31 8.26
C ASN A 70 0.27 -10.70 7.69
N GLU A 71 0.62 -11.99 7.69
CA GLU A 71 1.93 -12.45 7.18
C GLU A 71 2.07 -12.21 5.67
N LYS A 72 1.00 -12.44 4.90
CA LYS A 72 1.01 -12.24 3.44
C LYS A 72 1.06 -10.75 3.10
N PHE A 73 0.35 -9.93 3.86
CA PHE A 73 0.43 -8.48 3.79
C PHE A 73 1.87 -7.99 4.00
N ASP A 74 2.54 -8.43 5.07
CA ASP A 74 3.92 -8.02 5.37
C ASP A 74 4.90 -8.49 4.30
N LYS A 75 4.76 -9.74 3.84
CA LYS A 75 5.59 -10.28 2.76
C LYS A 75 5.50 -9.45 1.49
N LEU A 76 4.30 -9.05 1.09
CA LEU A 76 4.10 -8.22 -0.09
C LEU A 76 4.64 -6.80 0.12
N LEU A 77 4.31 -6.18 1.24
CA LEU A 77 4.72 -4.80 1.53
C LEU A 77 6.25 -4.68 1.61
N ASN A 78 6.94 -5.59 2.30
CA ASN A 78 8.40 -5.60 2.41
C ASN A 78 9.12 -5.87 1.09
N ALA A 79 8.45 -6.53 0.14
CA ALA A 79 9.00 -6.77 -1.19
C ALA A 79 8.90 -5.52 -2.08
N ILE A 80 7.79 -4.77 -1.96
CA ILE A 80 7.53 -3.58 -2.78
C ILE A 80 8.20 -2.33 -2.19
N ASP A 81 8.03 -2.12 -0.89
CA ASP A 81 8.67 -1.05 -0.12
C ASP A 81 9.91 -1.60 0.59
N ASN A 82 10.86 -2.09 -0.20
CA ASN A 82 12.07 -2.67 0.35
C ASN A 82 13.00 -1.58 0.88
N GLU A 83 13.52 -1.75 2.10
CA GLU A 83 14.40 -0.79 2.76
C GLU A 83 15.63 -0.40 1.92
N LYS A 84 16.13 -1.32 1.08
CA LYS A 84 17.27 -1.01 0.19
C LYS A 84 16.99 0.17 -0.74
N PHE A 85 15.73 0.35 -1.14
CA PHE A 85 15.33 1.47 -1.99
C PHE A 85 15.47 2.80 -1.25
N ASP A 86 15.27 2.84 0.06
CA ASP A 86 15.44 4.06 0.86
C ASP A 86 16.90 4.42 1.09
N GLN A 87 17.79 3.43 1.08
CA GLN A 87 19.23 3.64 1.26
C GLN A 87 19.90 4.04 -0.05
N GLU A 88 19.54 3.39 -1.15
CA GLU A 88 20.23 3.54 -2.44
C GLU A 88 19.57 4.57 -3.37
N PHE A 89 18.27 4.82 -3.22
CA PHE A 89 17.50 5.61 -4.20
C PHE A 89 17.04 6.98 -3.67
N LYS A 90 17.29 7.32 -2.40
CA LYS A 90 16.75 8.54 -1.77
C LYS A 90 17.04 9.84 -2.54
N GLU A 91 18.24 9.93 -3.12
CA GLU A 91 18.68 11.10 -3.88
C GLU A 91 18.21 11.08 -5.35
N HIS A 92 17.56 10.01 -5.79
CA HIS A 92 17.12 9.89 -7.18
C HIS A 92 15.86 10.74 -7.45
N PRO A 93 15.75 11.42 -8.61
CA PRO A 93 14.61 12.29 -8.93
C PRO A 93 13.23 11.61 -8.87
N ASN A 94 13.18 10.29 -9.07
CA ASN A 94 11.94 9.51 -9.03
C ASN A 94 11.54 9.04 -7.62
N TYR A 95 12.40 9.18 -6.60
CA TYR A 95 12.12 8.72 -5.24
C TYR A 95 10.85 9.35 -4.64
N PRO A 96 10.61 10.68 -4.74
CA PRO A 96 9.38 11.26 -4.21
C PRO A 96 8.12 10.71 -4.88
N LYS A 97 8.17 10.46 -6.19
CA LYS A 97 7.05 9.87 -6.94
C LYS A 97 6.79 8.43 -6.52
N LEU A 98 7.84 7.64 -6.28
CA LEU A 98 7.74 6.27 -5.79
C LEU A 98 7.04 6.25 -4.42
N LYS A 99 7.53 7.03 -3.45
CA LYS A 99 6.93 7.12 -2.10
C LYS A 99 5.50 7.64 -2.12
N ALA A 100 5.18 8.58 -3.01
CA ALA A 100 3.82 9.06 -3.18
C ALA A 100 2.88 7.97 -3.70
N ASN A 101 3.35 7.10 -4.60
CA ASN A 101 2.56 5.98 -5.10
C ASN A 101 2.37 4.90 -4.03
N GLU A 102 3.41 4.52 -3.28
CA GLU A 102 3.29 3.58 -2.16
C GLU A 102 2.26 4.06 -1.13
N CYS A 103 2.32 5.33 -0.74
CA CYS A 103 1.38 5.93 0.20
C CYS A 103 -0.05 5.92 -0.37
N ARG A 104 -0.22 6.25 -1.66
CA ARG A 104 -1.53 6.21 -2.34
C ARG A 104 -2.09 4.80 -2.41
N VAL A 105 -1.26 3.81 -2.71
CA VAL A 105 -1.68 2.40 -2.81
C VAL A 105 -2.15 1.89 -1.46
N LEU A 106 -1.38 2.10 -0.40
CA LEU A 106 -1.77 1.68 0.95
C LEU A 106 -3.06 2.37 1.41
N ALA A 107 -3.17 3.69 1.23
CA ALA A 107 -4.39 4.44 1.56
C ALA A 107 -5.61 3.91 0.77
N GLY A 108 -5.42 3.62 -0.52
CA GLY A 108 -6.47 3.04 -1.36
C GLY A 108 -6.91 1.66 -0.90
N ALA A 109 -5.95 0.80 -0.50
CA ALA A 109 -6.25 -0.55 -0.02
C ALA A 109 -7.05 -0.51 1.29
N ILE A 110 -6.69 0.39 2.22
CA ILE A 110 -7.43 0.63 3.47
C ILE A 110 -8.87 1.07 3.18
N ILE A 111 -9.06 2.02 2.26
CA ILE A 111 -10.40 2.51 1.89
C ILE A 111 -11.26 1.40 1.28
N GLU A 112 -10.69 0.58 0.40
CA GLU A 112 -11.41 -0.55 -0.20
C GLU A 112 -11.80 -1.60 0.85
N SER A 113 -10.96 -1.78 1.87
CA SER A 113 -11.17 -2.76 2.95
C SER A 113 -11.98 -2.19 4.12
N LYS A 114 -12.58 -1.00 3.98
CA LYS A 114 -13.25 -0.28 5.07
C LYS A 114 -14.24 -1.17 5.83
N LYS A 115 -15.09 -1.89 5.11
CA LYS A 115 -16.13 -2.72 5.73
C LYS A 115 -15.53 -3.84 6.57
N ALA A 116 -14.51 -4.53 6.05
CA ALA A 116 -13.85 -5.60 6.80
C ALA A 116 -13.13 -5.03 8.04
N LEU A 117 -12.52 -3.84 7.92
CA LEU A 117 -11.88 -3.15 9.05
C LEU A 117 -12.89 -2.67 10.11
N GLU A 118 -14.12 -2.31 9.72
CA GLU A 118 -15.18 -2.01 10.69
C GLU A 118 -15.66 -3.26 11.45
N GLU A 119 -15.50 -4.45 10.86
CA GLU A 119 -15.88 -5.74 11.45
C GLU A 119 -14.72 -6.36 12.28
N ASP A 120 -13.47 -6.12 11.89
CA ASP A 120 -12.25 -6.61 12.55
C ASP A 120 -11.19 -5.50 12.66
N ASN A 121 -10.91 -5.09 13.89
CA ASN A 121 -9.96 -4.01 14.19
C ASN A 121 -8.49 -4.47 14.34
N THR A 122 -8.18 -5.76 14.18
CA THR A 122 -6.84 -6.32 14.48
C THR A 122 -5.71 -5.67 13.69
N MET A 123 -6.00 -5.21 12.46
CA MET A 123 -5.01 -4.55 11.60
C MET A 123 -4.97 -3.02 11.74
N HIS A 124 -5.91 -2.39 12.47
CA HIS A 124 -6.05 -0.93 12.53
C HIS A 124 -4.76 -0.24 12.95
N LYS A 125 -4.21 -0.63 14.10
CA LYS A 125 -2.99 -0.01 14.63
C LYS A 125 -1.83 -0.12 13.64
N LYS A 126 -1.61 -1.32 13.09
CA LYS A 126 -0.54 -1.58 12.13
C LYS A 126 -0.69 -0.75 10.86
N LEU A 127 -1.89 -0.71 10.29
CA LEU A 127 -2.18 0.07 9.09
C LEU A 127 -2.07 1.58 9.36
N GLY A 128 -2.50 2.04 10.53
CA GLY A 128 -2.37 3.41 11.00
C GLY A 128 -0.91 3.83 11.16
N ASP A 129 -0.09 3.01 11.82
CA ASP A 129 1.34 3.24 12.01
C ASP A 129 2.08 3.29 10.65
N LEU A 130 1.80 2.33 9.76
CA LEU A 130 2.40 2.26 8.43
C LEU A 130 2.02 3.47 7.56
N LEU A 131 0.72 3.81 7.49
CA LEU A 131 0.26 4.94 6.70
C LEU A 131 0.79 6.26 7.25
N SER A 132 0.82 6.43 8.58
CA SER A 132 1.39 7.60 9.24
C SER A 132 2.89 7.75 8.97
N SER A 133 3.64 6.64 9.03
CA SER A 133 5.07 6.62 8.71
C SER A 133 5.32 7.05 7.26
N LYS A 134 4.62 6.45 6.29
CA LYS A 134 4.72 6.83 4.87
C LYS A 134 4.34 8.29 4.62
N TYR A 135 3.29 8.76 5.29
CA TYR A 135 2.86 10.15 5.20
C TYR A 135 3.92 11.12 5.76
N GLN A 136 4.58 10.74 6.85
CA GLN A 136 5.68 11.53 7.42
C GLN A 136 6.88 11.57 6.47
N THR A 137 7.26 10.45 5.85
CA THR A 137 8.33 10.42 4.84
C THR A 137 8.06 11.41 3.70
N LEU A 138 6.82 11.52 3.23
CA LEU A 138 6.45 12.48 2.19
C LEU A 138 6.61 13.94 2.65
N LYS A 139 6.27 14.24 3.90
CA LYS A 139 6.48 15.57 4.49
C LYS A 139 7.98 15.88 4.62
N ASP A 140 8.78 14.91 5.05
CA ASP A 140 10.22 15.08 5.25
C ASP A 140 10.96 15.41 3.95
N ILE A 141 10.48 14.89 2.81
CA ILE A 141 11.01 15.19 1.48
C ILE A 141 10.31 16.39 0.81
N ASN A 142 9.49 17.15 1.54
CA ASN A 142 8.73 18.30 1.04
C ASN A 142 7.83 17.99 -0.16
N TYR A 143 7.28 16.77 -0.25
CA TYR A 143 6.33 16.42 -1.29
C TYR A 143 4.97 17.08 -1.01
N ASP A 144 4.31 17.59 -2.06
CA ASP A 144 2.96 18.15 -1.94
C ASP A 144 1.93 17.04 -1.73
N VAL A 145 1.69 16.72 -0.47
CA VAL A 145 0.75 15.68 -0.04
C VAL A 145 -0.72 16.05 -0.25
N SER A 146 -1.04 17.32 -0.55
CA SER A 146 -2.43 17.73 -0.85
C SER A 146 -3.00 17.01 -2.08
N GLN A 147 -2.11 16.45 -2.91
CA GLN A 147 -2.43 15.67 -4.08
C GLN A 147 -2.89 14.23 -3.75
N ILE A 148 -2.68 13.77 -2.52
CA ILE A 148 -3.06 12.43 -2.06
C ILE A 148 -4.27 12.53 -1.11
N LYS A 149 -5.39 13.00 -1.66
CA LYS A 149 -6.66 13.26 -0.94
C LYS A 149 -7.23 12.06 -0.16
N THR A 150 -6.73 10.86 -0.41
CA THR A 150 -7.19 9.62 0.21
C THR A 150 -6.51 9.30 1.55
N ILE A 151 -5.40 9.96 1.90
CA ILE A 151 -4.66 9.64 3.13
C ILE A 151 -5.51 9.91 4.37
N ASP A 152 -6.11 11.10 4.48
CA ASP A 152 -6.90 11.46 5.67
C ASP A 152 -8.11 10.54 5.84
N THR A 153 -8.78 10.18 4.74
CA THR A 153 -9.89 9.21 4.77
C THR A 153 -9.42 7.83 5.25
N ALA A 154 -8.27 7.36 4.75
CA ALA A 154 -7.71 6.08 5.18
C ALA A 154 -7.29 6.10 6.66
N LEU A 155 -6.65 7.18 7.13
CA LEU A 155 -6.30 7.36 8.55
C LEU A 155 -7.53 7.38 9.45
N GLN A 156 -8.62 8.03 9.03
CA GLN A 156 -9.88 8.02 9.78
C GLN A 156 -10.47 6.63 9.94
N ILE A 157 -10.32 5.75 8.93
CA ILE A 157 -10.81 4.36 9.00
C ILE A 157 -10.02 3.57 10.06
N VAL A 158 -8.69 3.70 10.07
CA VAL A 158 -7.81 2.87 10.95
C VAL A 158 -7.53 3.51 12.31
N HIS A 159 -7.91 4.77 12.53
CA HIS A 159 -7.82 5.45 13.83
C HIS A 159 -9.18 5.56 14.54
N TYR A 160 -10.24 4.95 13.98
CA TYR A 160 -11.62 5.08 14.44
C TYR A 160 -11.83 4.70 15.94
N GLU A 161 -10.93 3.93 16.55
CA GLU A 161 -11.13 3.38 17.90
C GLU A 161 -10.48 4.11 19.09
N THR A 162 -9.90 5.30 18.91
CA THR A 162 -9.50 6.09 20.10
C THR A 162 -10.61 6.96 20.68
N SER A 163 -11.76 7.07 20.01
CA SER A 163 -12.81 8.05 20.38
C SER A 163 -14.08 7.43 20.97
N THR A 164 -14.34 6.14 20.80
CA THR A 164 -15.64 5.52 21.12
C THR A 164 -15.65 4.55 22.31
N LEU A 165 -14.49 4.28 22.93
CA LEU A 165 -14.40 3.43 24.15
C LEU A 165 -14.33 4.23 25.47
N GLY A 166 -14.50 5.55 25.43
CA GLY A 166 -14.41 6.45 26.60
C GLY A 166 -15.72 6.73 27.34
N SER A 167 -16.81 6.02 27.09
CA SER A 167 -18.12 6.34 27.68
C SER A 167 -18.91 5.12 28.13
N THR A 168 -18.41 4.41 29.14
CA THR A 168 -19.25 3.70 30.12
C THR A 168 -18.48 3.60 31.44
N SER A 169 -18.37 4.71 32.18
CA SER A 169 -18.32 4.62 33.63
C SER A 169 -19.77 4.63 34.12
N ASP A 170 -20.29 3.44 34.39
CA ASP A 170 -21.43 3.24 35.27
C ASP A 170 -21.15 3.97 36.58
N SER A 171 -22.00 4.95 36.89
CA SER A 171 -22.24 5.37 38.26
C SER A 171 -23.74 5.26 38.48
N THR A 172 -24.18 4.05 38.80
CA THR A 172 -25.45 3.83 39.46
C THR A 172 -25.49 4.61 40.77
N ASP A 173 -26.57 5.37 40.96
CA ASP A 173 -27.03 5.87 42.24
C ASP A 173 -27.00 4.77 43.31
N TYR A 174 -26.45 5.08 44.49
CA TYR A 174 -27.01 4.77 45.82
C TYR A 174 -26.29 5.58 46.91
#